data_AF-T0ZZD9-F1
#
_entry.id   AF-T0ZZD9-F1
#
_cell.length_a   1.000
_cell.length_b   1.000
_cell.length_c   1.000
_cell.angle_alpha   90.00
_cell.angle_beta   90.00
_cell.angle_gamma   90.00
#
_symmetry.space_group_name_H-M   'P 1'
#
loop_
_entity.id
_entity.type
_entity.pdbx_description
1 polymer ?
#
loop_
_entity_poly.entity_id
_entity_poly.type
_entity_poly.pdbx_seq_one_letter_code
_entity_poly.pdbx_strand_id
1 'polypeptide(L)'
;NWITVTQDGNTEWADLARKVAQPIREARAAEMPVRVDSEPEKDDDPRLLAIKQLLDKHIRPTLLGDGGDLEVMTLCGNVLCIRYYGTCGSCPSSQTGTLIAIENLVRTIEPEIEVVSV
;
A
#
# COMPACT_ATOMS: atom_id res chain seq x y z
N ASN A 1 -1.81 5.47 8.83
CA ASN A 1 -2.24 6.62 8.01
C ASN A 1 -1.03 7.52 7.76
N TRP A 2 -0.57 7.60 6.53
CA TRP A 2 0.45 8.55 6.07
C TRP A 2 -0.20 9.58 5.15
N ILE A 3 0.34 10.80 5.13
CA ILE A 3 -0.07 11.87 4.23
C ILE A 3 1.18 12.31 3.47
N THR A 4 1.19 12.08 2.16
CA THR A 4 2.29 12.50 1.28
C THR A 4 1.97 13.88 0.73
N VAL A 5 2.92 14.80 0.84
CA VAL A 5 2.78 16.18 0.39
C VAL A 5 3.81 16.45 -0.70
N THR A 6 3.35 16.90 -1.87
CA THR A 6 4.20 17.31 -2.99
C THR A 6 4.07 18.80 -3.21
N GLN A 7 5.16 19.50 -3.53
CA GLN A 7 5.15 20.93 -3.82
C GLN A 7 5.84 21.27 -5.15
N ASP A 8 5.49 22.44 -5.68
CA ASP A 8 5.96 22.97 -6.97
C ASP A 8 7.32 23.69 -6.89
N GLY A 9 7.89 23.81 -5.68
CA GLY A 9 9.18 24.45 -5.42
C GLY A 9 9.10 25.96 -5.20
N ASN A 10 7.91 26.56 -5.21
CA ASN A 10 7.74 28.01 -4.99
C ASN A 10 7.66 28.40 -3.51
N THR A 11 7.86 27.47 -2.58
CA THR A 11 7.71 27.72 -1.14
C THR A 11 8.76 26.93 -0.34
N GLU A 12 9.20 27.52 0.77
CA GLU A 12 10.08 26.85 1.72
C GLU A 12 9.33 25.73 2.46
N TRP A 13 9.97 24.55 2.58
CA TRP A 13 9.37 23.38 3.24
C TRP A 13 8.92 23.67 4.67
N ALA A 14 9.64 24.52 5.41
CA ALA A 14 9.28 24.90 6.78
C ALA A 14 7.95 25.67 6.84
N ASP A 15 7.69 26.54 5.86
CA ASP A 15 6.44 27.29 5.75
C ASP A 15 5.28 26.40 5.31
N LEU A 16 5.53 25.56 4.30
CA LEU A 16 4.54 24.61 3.82
C LEU A 16 4.13 23.62 4.91
N ALA A 17 5.09 23.07 5.66
CA ALA A 17 4.83 22.16 6.76
C ALA A 17 3.94 22.79 7.83
N ARG A 18 4.14 24.08 8.16
CA ARG A 18 3.25 24.80 9.10
C ARG A 18 1.84 24.94 8.55
N LYS A 19 1.70 25.36 7.29
CA LYS A 19 0.40 25.54 6.61
C LYS A 19 -0.38 24.24 6.50
N VAL A 20 0.30 23.10 6.29
CA VAL A 20 -0.34 21.79 6.14
C VAL A 20 -0.61 21.12 7.49
N ALA A 21 0.31 21.24 8.46
CA ALA A 21 0.18 20.53 9.73
C ALA A 21 -0.92 21.09 10.64
N GLN A 22 -1.23 22.39 10.57
CA GLN A 22 -2.32 22.99 11.35
C GLN A 22 -3.70 22.39 11.00
N PRO A 23 -4.18 22.42 9.75
CA PRO A 23 -5.48 21.86 9.40
C PRO A 23 -5.55 20.35 9.64
N ILE A 24 -4.44 19.60 9.47
CA ILE A 24 -4.41 18.16 9.81
C ILE A 24 -4.62 17.92 11.31
N ARG A 25 -4.02 18.75 12.17
CA ARG A 25 -4.17 18.63 13.63
C ARG A 25 -5.53 19.09 14.13
N GLU A 26 -6.10 20.11 13.50
CA GLU A 26 -7.41 20.67 13.84
C GLU A 26 -8.58 19.87 13.26
N ALA A 27 -8.33 19.08 12.20
CA ALA A 27 -9.32 18.16 11.67
C ALA A 27 -9.81 17.25 12.79
N ARG A 28 -11.12 17.25 13.05
CA ARG A 28 -11.76 16.24 13.88
C ARG A 28 -11.31 14.90 13.29
N ALA A 29 -10.77 14.01 14.13
CA ALA A 29 -10.54 12.64 13.72
C ALA A 29 -11.83 12.20 13.03
N ALA A 30 -11.74 11.83 11.76
CA ALA A 30 -12.89 11.24 11.11
C ALA A 30 -13.40 10.17 12.07
N GLU A 31 -14.71 10.07 12.23
CA GLU A 31 -15.30 8.78 12.58
C GLU A 31 -14.96 7.90 11.37
N MET A 32 -13.69 7.48 11.31
CA MET A 32 -13.29 6.35 10.54
C MET A 32 -14.31 5.32 11.01
N PRO A 33 -15.08 4.66 10.11
CA PRO A 33 -15.48 3.32 10.49
C PRO A 33 -14.20 2.74 11.04
N VAL A 34 -14.20 2.34 12.32
CA VAL A 34 -13.10 1.56 12.87
C VAL A 34 -12.85 0.59 11.74
N ARG A 35 -11.69 0.73 11.10
CA ARG A 35 -11.28 -0.24 10.12
C ARG A 35 -11.24 -1.44 11.02
N VAL A 36 -12.31 -2.22 10.96
CA VAL A 36 -12.21 -3.63 11.22
C VAL A 36 -11.15 -3.93 10.17
N ASP A 37 -9.89 -3.95 10.59
CA ASP A 37 -8.99 -4.97 10.12
C ASP A 37 -9.88 -6.19 10.26
N SER A 38 -10.59 -6.53 9.17
CA SER A 38 -11.68 -7.50 9.18
C SER A 38 -11.13 -8.61 10.03
N GLU A 39 -11.72 -8.83 11.22
CA GLU A 39 -11.16 -9.74 12.24
C GLU A 39 -10.53 -10.88 11.47
N PRO A 40 -9.20 -11.05 11.47
CA PRO A 40 -8.48 -11.72 10.38
C PRO A 40 -9.31 -12.93 10.02
N GLU A 41 -10.06 -12.84 8.90
CA GLU A 41 -10.94 -13.93 8.49
C GLU A 41 -9.98 -15.09 8.53
N LYS A 42 -10.19 -16.05 9.46
CA LYS A 42 -9.16 -17.01 9.82
C LYS A 42 -8.62 -17.54 8.52
N ASP A 43 -7.43 -17.05 8.17
CA ASP A 43 -6.98 -17.13 6.80
C ASP A 43 -6.28 -18.47 6.75
N ASP A 44 -7.10 -19.51 6.75
CA ASP A 44 -6.68 -20.89 6.86
C ASP A 44 -5.97 -21.33 5.57
N ASP A 45 -5.88 -20.46 4.55
CA ASP A 45 -5.06 -20.70 3.37
C ASP A 45 -3.57 -20.45 3.68
N PRO A 46 -2.73 -21.51 3.79
CA PRO A 46 -1.31 -21.36 4.04
C PRO A 46 -0.59 -20.58 2.92
N ARG A 47 -1.12 -20.56 1.69
CA ARG A 47 -0.56 -19.78 0.57
C ARG A 47 -0.72 -18.29 0.86
N LEU A 48 -1.91 -17.85 1.26
CA LEU A 48 -2.16 -16.44 1.55
C LEU A 48 -1.32 -15.94 2.73
N LEU A 49 -1.18 -16.75 3.78
CA LEU A 49 -0.29 -16.41 4.89
C LEU A 49 1.17 -16.27 4.46
N ALA A 50 1.68 -17.20 3.66
CA ALA A 50 3.05 -17.15 3.15
C ALA A 50 3.29 -15.91 2.26
N ILE A 51 2.31 -15.56 1.41
CA ILE A 51 2.35 -14.38 0.56
C ILE A 51 2.38 -13.10 1.41
N LYS A 52 1.50 -12.97 2.41
CA LYS A 52 1.49 -11.83 3.34
C LYS A 52 2.86 -11.63 4.00
N GLN A 53 3.45 -12.69 4.53
CA GLN A 53 4.77 -12.64 5.17
C GLN A 53 5.88 -12.25 4.19
N LEU A 54 5.85 -12.77 2.96
CA LEU A 54 6.82 -12.44 1.93
C LEU A 54 6.77 -10.94 1.57
N LEU A 55 5.56 -10.42 1.37
CA LEU A 55 5.34 -9.00 1.04
C LEU A 55 5.70 -8.07 2.21
N ASP A 56 5.34 -8.44 3.43
CA ASP A 56 5.70 -7.72 4.65
C ASP A 56 7.22 -7.61 4.83
N LYS A 57 7.96 -8.67 4.47
CA LYS A 57 9.41 -8.72 4.64
C LYS A 57 10.19 -8.02 3.53
N HIS A 58 9.71 -8.07 2.29
CA HIS A 58 10.51 -7.69 1.12
C HIS A 58 9.99 -6.47 0.35
N ILE A 59 8.68 -6.21 0.36
CA ILE A 59 8.08 -5.14 -0.46
C ILE A 59 7.70 -3.95 0.39
N ARG A 60 6.93 -4.19 1.47
CA ARG A 60 6.40 -3.11 2.30
C ARG A 60 7.47 -2.20 2.91
N PRO A 61 8.64 -2.67 3.37
CA PRO A 61 9.67 -1.78 3.89
C PRO A 61 10.13 -0.75 2.86
N THR A 62 10.29 -1.17 1.60
CA THR A 62 10.68 -0.30 0.49
C THR A 62 9.57 0.68 0.15
N LEU A 63 8.32 0.20 0.04
CA LEU A 63 7.17 1.08 -0.23
C LEU A 63 6.97 2.13 0.86
N LEU A 64 7.07 1.74 2.13
CA LEU A 64 6.96 2.66 3.27
C LEU A 64 8.06 3.72 3.24
N GLY A 65 9.30 3.33 2.88
CA GLY A 65 10.41 4.26 2.66
C GLY A 65 10.13 5.28 1.56
N ASP A 66 9.45 4.85 0.49
CA ASP A 66 9.04 5.69 -0.63
C ASP A 66 7.74 6.48 -0.37
N GLY A 67 7.13 6.34 0.81
CA GLY A 67 5.88 7.03 1.23
C GLY A 67 4.59 6.34 0.79
N GLY A 68 4.68 5.08 0.37
CA GLY A 68 3.58 4.22 -0.05
C GLY A 68 3.37 3.03 0.89
N ASP A 69 2.47 2.11 0.53
CA ASP A 69 2.27 0.81 1.19
C ASP A 69 1.52 -0.14 0.25
N LEU A 70 1.27 -1.35 0.72
CA LEU A 70 0.43 -2.35 0.08
C LEU A 70 -0.41 -3.07 1.13
N GLU A 71 -1.66 -3.36 0.78
CA GLU A 71 -2.55 -4.22 1.55
C GLU A 71 -2.93 -5.44 0.70
N VAL A 72 -2.84 -6.63 1.29
CA VAL A 72 -3.36 -7.86 0.68
C VAL A 72 -4.84 -8.00 1.05
N MET A 73 -5.72 -8.05 0.05
CA MET A 73 -7.17 -8.08 0.26
C MET A 73 -7.73 -9.50 0.28
N THR A 74 -7.55 -10.26 -0.80
CA THR A 74 -8.07 -11.64 -0.93
C THR A 74 -7.24 -12.44 -1.92
N LEU A 75 -7.30 -13.77 -1.79
CA LEU A 75 -6.75 -14.72 -2.76
C LEU A 75 -7.89 -15.63 -3.24
N CYS A 76 -8.26 -15.49 -4.51
CA CYS A 76 -9.30 -16.32 -5.13
C CYS A 76 -8.66 -17.23 -6.18
N GLY A 77 -8.43 -18.50 -5.82
CA GLY A 77 -7.71 -19.44 -6.68
C GLY A 77 -6.26 -19.00 -6.85
N ASN A 78 -5.93 -18.47 -8.03
CA ASN A 78 -4.61 -17.93 -8.38
C ASN A 78 -4.61 -16.40 -8.57
N VAL A 79 -5.71 -15.70 -8.23
CA VAL A 79 -5.77 -14.24 -8.35
C VAL A 79 -5.59 -13.62 -6.96
N LEU A 80 -4.47 -12.93 -6.77
CA LEU A 80 -4.18 -12.14 -5.58
C LEU A 80 -4.65 -10.70 -5.78
N CYS A 81 -5.70 -10.32 -5.06
CA CYS A 81 -6.18 -8.95 -5.02
C CYS A 81 -5.40 -8.17 -3.97
N ILE A 82 -4.74 -7.09 -4.40
CA ILE A 82 -4.02 -6.17 -3.52
C ILE A 82 -4.57 -4.76 -3.67
N ARG A 83 -4.44 -3.95 -2.63
CA ARG A 83 -4.57 -2.51 -2.73
C ARG A 83 -3.17 -1.91 -2.66
N TYR A 84 -2.74 -1.30 -3.75
CA TYR A 84 -1.42 -0.68 -3.86
C TYR A 84 -1.53 0.82 -3.60
N TYR A 85 -0.73 1.32 -2.65
CA TYR A 85 -0.64 2.73 -2.31
C TYR A 85 0.72 3.27 -2.77
N GLY A 86 0.83 3.67 -4.04
CA GLY A 86 2.03 4.32 -4.55
C GLY A 86 2.04 5.83 -4.28
N THR A 87 3.22 6.42 -4.09
CA THR A 87 3.37 7.89 -3.98
C THR A 87 3.20 8.60 -5.30
N CYS A 88 3.47 7.91 -6.40
CA CYS A 88 3.11 8.38 -7.72
C CYS A 88 1.66 8.00 -8.05
N GLY A 89 0.71 8.61 -7.34
CA GLY A 89 -0.73 8.32 -7.45
C GLY A 89 -1.34 8.52 -8.84
N SER A 90 -0.56 8.93 -9.85
CA SER A 90 -1.04 9.26 -11.20
C SER A 90 -0.09 8.90 -12.36
N CYS A 91 1.09 8.31 -12.15
CA CYS A 91 1.89 7.81 -13.29
C CYS A 91 1.58 6.34 -13.56
N PRO A 92 0.85 6.02 -14.64
CA PRO A 92 0.51 4.64 -14.99
C PRO A 92 1.75 3.76 -15.24
N SER A 93 2.86 4.35 -15.69
CA SER A 93 4.11 3.61 -15.96
C SER A 93 4.79 3.08 -14.71
N SER A 94 4.79 3.83 -13.60
CA SER A 94 5.45 3.43 -12.35
C SER A 94 4.67 2.35 -11.61
N GLN A 95 3.34 2.38 -11.69
CA GLN A 95 2.49 1.35 -11.09
C GLN A 95 2.71 -0.02 -11.75
N THR A 96 2.75 -0.07 -13.09
CA THR A 96 2.94 -1.33 -13.82
C THR A 96 4.24 -2.04 -13.45
N GLY A 97 5.36 -1.31 -13.36
CA GLY A 97 6.66 -1.91 -13.02
C GLY A 97 6.69 -2.50 -11.61
N THR A 98 6.15 -1.78 -10.62
CA THR A 98 6.10 -2.25 -9.23
C THR A 98 5.16 -3.44 -9.08
N LEU A 99 3.99 -3.43 -9.74
CA LEU A 99 3.05 -4.55 -9.71
C LEU A 99 3.67 -5.82 -10.32
N ILE A 100 4.39 -5.70 -11.45
CA ILE A 100 5.14 -6.81 -12.05
C ILE A 100 6.20 -7.36 -11.08
N ALA A 101 6.93 -6.48 -10.38
CA ALA A 101 7.94 -6.91 -9.42
C ALA A 101 7.32 -7.66 -8.23
N ILE A 102 6.17 -7.19 -7.73
CA ILE A 102 5.39 -7.86 -6.70
C ILE A 102 4.94 -9.23 -7.19
N GLU A 103 4.33 -9.32 -8.37
CA GLU A 103 3.88 -10.58 -8.96
C GLU A 103 5.01 -11.59 -9.12
N ASN A 104 6.17 -11.17 -9.63
CA ASN A 104 7.33 -12.03 -9.77
C ASN A 104 7.87 -12.55 -8.42
N LEU A 105 7.79 -11.73 -7.37
CA LEU A 105 8.17 -12.17 -6.03
C LEU A 105 7.15 -13.19 -5.49
N VAL A 106 5.86 -12.93 -5.63
CA VAL A 106 4.79 -13.83 -5.17
C VAL A 106 4.83 -15.17 -5.93
N ARG A 107 5.24 -15.17 -7.20
CA ARG A 107 5.45 -16.39 -8.02
C ARG A 107 6.46 -17.38 -7.43
N THR A 108 7.30 -16.95 -6.49
CA THR A 108 8.19 -17.87 -5.76
C THR A 108 7.45 -18.80 -4.81
N ILE A 109 6.23 -18.43 -4.41
CA ILE A 109 5.31 -19.23 -3.59
C ILE A 109 4.28 -19.92 -4.48
N GLU A 110 3.68 -19.18 -5.41
CA GLU A 110 2.63 -19.68 -6.30
C GLU A 110 2.95 -19.33 -7.77
N PRO A 111 3.51 -20.27 -8.56
CA PRO A 111 4.00 -19.98 -9.91
C PRO A 111 2.93 -19.43 -10.87
N GLU A 112 1.66 -19.83 -10.70
CA GLU A 112 0.56 -19.45 -11.58
C GLU A 112 -0.23 -18.23 -11.08
N ILE A 113 0.29 -17.52 -10.07
CA ILE A 113 -0.41 -16.36 -9.49
C ILE A 113 -0.47 -15.18 -10.47
N GLU A 114 -1.61 -14.51 -10.46
CA GLU A 114 -1.89 -13.22 -11.10
C GLU A 114 -2.16 -12.19 -10.00
N VAL A 115 -1.53 -11.02 -10.08
CA VAL A 115 -1.72 -9.94 -9.09
C VAL A 115 -2.55 -8.83 -9.72
N VAL A 116 -3.66 -8.49 -9.06
CA VAL A 116 -4.56 -7.43 -9.51
C VAL A 116 -4.64 -6.36 -8.43
N SER A 117 -4.41 -5.10 -8.80
CA SER A 117 -4.61 -3.96 -7.90
C SER A 117 -6.03 -3.41 -7.99
N VAL A 118 -6.69 -3.23 -6.85
CA VAL A 118 -8.04 -2.67 -6.71
C VAL A 118 -8.06 -1.25 -6.14
#